data_AF-A0A3Q9RKS5-F1
#
_entry.id   AF-A0A3Q9RKS5-F1
#
_cell.length_a   1.000
_cell.length_b   1.000
_cell.length_c   1.000
_cell.angle_alpha   90.00
_cell.angle_beta   90.00
_cell.angle_gamma   90.00
#
_symmetry.space_group_name_H-M   'P 1'
#
loop_
_entity.id
_entity.type
_entity.pdbx_description
1 polymer ?
#
loop_
_entity_poly.entity_id
_entity_poly.type
_entity_poly.pdbx_seq_one_letter_code
_entity_poly.pdbx_strand_id
1 'polypeptide(L)'
;MKGNAFALIFGVLVWFVATMFFVILGERVLYPPGTVSFAISITLLVVGTGFLLWGITYIYLLFDKTENAPLKFGIIGTMIGLALDTFSLSFHQFIFPNLAEPQVIAFTAWMSFAYALYLFIPAFINQKRNKSKREYKVPRDQIFLK
;
A
#
# COMPACT_ATOMS: atom_id res chain seq x y z
N MET A 1 -13.93 16.97 7.04
CA MET A 1 -13.03 16.38 8.06
C MET A 1 -13.21 14.86 8.25
N LYS A 2 -14.37 14.25 7.90
CA LYS A 2 -14.61 12.81 8.14
C LYS A 2 -13.72 11.84 7.32
N GLY A 3 -13.44 12.13 6.04
CA GLY A 3 -12.67 11.22 5.17
C GLY A 3 -11.21 11.00 5.58
N ASN A 4 -10.55 12.02 6.16
CA ASN A 4 -9.14 11.91 6.53
C ASN A 4 -8.92 10.99 7.75
N ALA A 5 -9.88 10.98 8.69
CA ALA A 5 -9.84 10.07 9.84
C ALA A 5 -9.99 8.60 9.40
N PHE A 6 -10.87 8.33 8.43
CA PHE A 6 -10.99 6.99 7.85
C PHE A 6 -9.70 6.56 7.14
N ALA A 7 -9.10 7.44 6.33
CA ALA A 7 -7.83 7.14 5.68
C ALA A 7 -6.71 6.81 6.68
N LEU A 8 -6.65 7.55 7.79
CA LEU A 8 -5.70 7.31 8.87
C LEU A 8 -5.94 5.95 9.54
N ILE A 9 -7.17 5.66 9.96
CA ILE A 9 -7.51 4.39 10.61
C ILE A 9 -7.18 3.22 9.70
N PHE A 10 -7.57 3.29 8.42
CA PHE A 10 -7.24 2.25 7.45
C PHE A 10 -5.73 2.11 7.25
N GLY A 11 -4.99 3.22 7.14
CA GLY A 11 -3.52 3.19 7.04
C GLY A 11 -2.85 2.49 8.22
N VAL A 12 -3.27 2.81 9.44
CA VAL A 12 -2.80 2.13 10.67
C VAL A 12 -3.15 0.64 10.64
N LEU A 13 -4.34 0.28 10.17
CA LEU A 13 -4.78 -1.12 10.04
C LEU A 13 -3.93 -1.88 9.03
N VAL A 14 -3.66 -1.31 7.85
CA VAL A 14 -2.80 -1.91 6.82
C VAL A 14 -1.40 -2.12 7.37
N TRP A 15 -0.83 -1.10 8.00
CA TRP A 15 0.47 -1.20 8.65
C TRP A 15 0.48 -2.31 9.70
N PHE A 16 -0.48 -2.32 10.64
CA PHE A 16 -0.52 -3.29 11.73
C PHE A 16 -0.60 -4.73 11.22
N VAL A 17 -1.45 -4.99 10.22
CA VAL A 17 -1.58 -6.31 9.60
C VAL A 17 -0.28 -6.72 8.90
N ALA A 18 0.36 -5.81 8.16
CA ALA A 18 1.64 -6.07 7.51
C ALA A 18 2.74 -6.37 8.54
N THR A 19 2.86 -5.55 9.59
CA THR A 19 3.82 -5.78 10.68
C THR A 19 3.60 -7.14 11.32
N MET A 20 2.37 -7.48 11.71
CA MET A 20 2.07 -8.80 12.29
C MET A 20 2.39 -9.96 11.37
N PHE A 21 2.15 -9.81 10.05
CA PHE A 21 2.56 -10.81 9.07
C PHE A 21 4.08 -11.05 9.12
N PHE A 22 4.91 -10.00 9.17
CA PHE A 22 6.37 -10.15 9.27
C PHE A 22 6.85 -10.57 10.66
N VAL A 23 6.12 -10.25 11.73
CA VAL A 23 6.44 -10.79 13.07
C VAL A 23 6.30 -12.31 13.10
N ILE A 24 5.26 -12.85 12.48
CA ILE A 24 4.95 -14.30 12.53
C ILE A 24 5.69 -15.07 11.44
N LEU A 25 5.75 -14.53 10.22
CA LEU A 25 6.25 -15.23 9.04
C LEU A 25 7.55 -14.65 8.49
N GLY A 26 8.03 -13.53 9.02
CA GLY A 26 9.18 -12.81 8.49
C GLY A 26 10.42 -13.69 8.36
N GLU A 27 10.72 -14.53 9.35
CA GLU A 27 11.86 -15.45 9.30
C GLU A 27 11.80 -16.42 8.10
N ARG A 28 10.58 -16.79 7.67
CA ARG A 28 10.34 -17.76 6.58
C ARG A 28 10.22 -17.10 5.21
N VAL A 29 9.78 -15.85 5.18
CA VAL A 29 9.53 -15.11 3.93
C VAL A 29 10.64 -14.11 3.59
N LEU A 30 11.47 -13.69 4.56
CA LEU A 30 12.57 -12.77 4.31
C LEU A 30 13.87 -13.56 4.24
N TYR A 31 14.49 -13.55 3.07
CA TYR A 31 15.79 -14.17 2.85
C TYR A 31 16.88 -13.11 2.81
N PRO A 32 18.13 -13.42 3.21
CA PRO A 32 19.24 -12.50 3.11
C PRO A 32 19.44 -11.97 1.67
N PRO A 33 19.71 -10.66 1.50
CA PRO A 33 20.01 -10.05 0.21
C PRO A 33 21.16 -10.76 -0.52
N GLY A 34 21.12 -10.76 -1.85
CA GLY A 34 22.14 -11.39 -2.69
C GLY A 34 21.91 -12.88 -2.97
N THR A 35 20.85 -13.47 -2.42
CA THR A 35 20.44 -14.85 -2.71
C THR A 35 19.35 -14.92 -3.78
N VAL A 36 19.26 -16.04 -4.50
CA VAL A 36 18.15 -16.29 -5.44
C VAL A 36 16.81 -16.34 -4.68
N SER A 37 16.79 -16.93 -3.49
CA SER A 37 15.60 -17.00 -2.62
C SER A 37 15.09 -15.61 -2.23
N PHE A 38 15.98 -14.65 -2.02
CA PHE A 38 15.60 -13.25 -1.79
C PHE A 38 14.85 -12.65 -2.98
N ALA A 39 15.37 -12.81 -4.20
CA ALA A 39 14.71 -12.26 -5.39
C ALA A 39 13.32 -12.87 -5.61
N ILE A 40 13.19 -14.18 -5.45
CA ILE A 40 11.90 -14.89 -5.58
C ILE A 40 10.93 -14.40 -4.51
N SER A 41 11.36 -14.37 -3.25
CA SER A 41 10.48 -14.02 -2.15
C SER A 41 10.04 -12.56 -2.19
N ILE A 42 10.95 -11.62 -2.45
CA ILE A 42 10.61 -10.21 -2.62
C ILE A 42 9.61 -10.03 -3.76
N THR A 43 9.81 -10.72 -4.89
CA THR A 43 8.88 -10.62 -6.03
C THR A 43 7.48 -11.12 -5.62
N LEU A 44 7.38 -12.27 -4.95
CA LEU A 44 6.11 -12.79 -4.45
C LEU A 44 5.46 -11.84 -3.44
N LEU A 45 6.22 -11.29 -2.52
CA LEU A 45 5.75 -10.33 -1.53
C LEU A 45 5.24 -9.05 -2.20
N VAL A 46 5.96 -8.50 -3.19
CA VAL A 46 5.56 -7.30 -3.93
C VAL A 46 4.27 -7.55 -4.73
N VAL A 47 4.18 -8.69 -5.42
CA VAL A 47 2.97 -9.07 -6.17
C VAL A 47 1.78 -9.24 -5.22
N GLY A 48 1.96 -9.97 -4.12
CA GLY A 48 0.93 -10.16 -3.10
C GLY A 48 0.48 -8.84 -2.47
N THR A 49 1.43 -7.95 -2.18
CA THR A 49 1.17 -6.61 -1.65
C THR A 49 0.37 -5.77 -2.65
N GLY A 50 0.70 -5.86 -3.95
CA GLY A 50 -0.06 -5.19 -5.00
C GLY A 50 -1.53 -5.62 -5.05
N PHE A 51 -1.79 -6.93 -5.03
CA PHE A 51 -3.16 -7.45 -4.99
C PHE A 51 -3.91 -7.03 -3.72
N LEU A 52 -3.24 -7.10 -2.57
CA LEU A 52 -3.82 -6.72 -1.28
C LEU A 52 -4.18 -5.23 -1.25
N LEU A 53 -3.26 -4.35 -1.64
CA LEU A 53 -3.49 -2.91 -1.72
C LEU A 53 -4.58 -2.56 -2.71
N TRP A 54 -4.66 -3.26 -3.84
CA TRP A 54 -5.74 -3.08 -4.81
C TRP A 54 -7.10 -3.41 -4.18
N GLY A 55 -7.21 -4.55 -3.49
CA GLY A 55 -8.42 -4.95 -2.76
C GLY A 55 -8.79 -3.97 -1.65
N ILE A 56 -7.82 -3.57 -0.81
CA ILE A 56 -8.04 -2.62 0.28
C ILE A 56 -8.48 -1.25 -0.26
N THR A 57 -7.89 -0.79 -1.36
CA THR A 57 -8.31 0.48 -1.98
C THR A 57 -9.76 0.42 -2.45
N TYR A 58 -10.22 -0.70 -3.00
CA TYR A 58 -11.63 -0.88 -3.33
C TYR A 58 -12.52 -0.93 -2.09
N ILE A 59 -12.13 -1.64 -1.05
CA ILE A 59 -12.87 -1.67 0.22
C ILE A 59 -12.99 -0.27 0.79
N TYR A 60 -11.90 0.51 0.83
CA TYR A 60 -11.91 1.90 1.26
C TYR A 60 -12.90 2.75 0.45
N LEU A 61 -12.96 2.55 -0.87
CA LEU A 61 -13.89 3.27 -1.75
C LEU A 61 -15.37 2.93 -1.52
N LEU A 62 -15.68 1.79 -0.89
CA LEU A 62 -17.05 1.48 -0.46
C LEU A 62 -17.50 2.40 0.67
N PHE A 63 -16.58 2.76 1.57
CA PHE A 63 -16.85 3.64 2.71
C PHE A 63 -16.73 5.12 2.34
N ASP A 64 -15.73 5.51 1.56
CA ASP A 64 -15.49 6.90 1.15
C ASP A 64 -15.62 7.09 -0.37
N LYS A 65 -16.77 7.62 -0.79
CA LYS A 65 -17.07 7.91 -2.20
C LYS A 65 -16.68 9.33 -2.61
N THR A 66 -16.00 10.10 -1.75
CA THR A 66 -15.64 11.50 -2.06
C THR A 66 -14.72 11.61 -3.28
N GLU A 67 -14.60 12.83 -3.80
CA GLU A 67 -13.66 13.13 -4.88
C GLU A 67 -12.21 12.99 -4.37
N ASN A 68 -11.38 12.30 -5.15
CA ASN A 68 -10.00 11.97 -4.80
C ASN A 68 -9.84 11.12 -3.52
N ALA A 69 -10.88 10.43 -3.07
CA ALA A 69 -10.83 9.53 -1.91
C ALA A 69 -9.69 8.47 -1.99
N PRO A 70 -9.47 7.76 -3.12
CA PRO A 70 -8.38 6.78 -3.17
C PRO A 70 -7.01 7.46 -3.06
N LEU A 71 -6.84 8.63 -3.69
CA LEU A 71 -5.58 9.37 -3.63
C LEU A 71 -5.28 9.86 -2.20
N LYS A 72 -6.29 10.37 -1.49
CA LYS A 72 -6.15 10.77 -0.07
C LYS A 72 -5.78 9.58 0.80
N PHE A 73 -6.39 8.42 0.58
CA PHE A 73 -6.04 7.19 1.26
C PHE A 73 -4.60 6.78 1.01
N GLY A 74 -4.13 6.78 -0.25
CA GLY A 74 -2.75 6.47 -0.58
C GLY A 74 -1.76 7.41 0.11
N ILE A 75 -2.01 8.73 0.07
CA ILE A 75 -1.10 9.73 0.65
C ILE A 75 -1.09 9.66 2.19
N ILE A 76 -2.27 9.71 2.84
CA ILE A 76 -2.37 9.69 4.30
C ILE A 76 -1.93 8.34 4.86
N GLY A 77 -2.33 7.24 4.21
CA GLY A 77 -1.95 5.88 4.58
C GLY A 77 -0.44 5.67 4.47
N THR A 78 0.20 6.19 3.42
CA THR A 78 1.65 6.15 3.27
C THR A 78 2.36 6.96 4.37
N MET A 79 1.89 8.18 4.65
CA MET A 79 2.52 9.02 5.69
C MET A 79 2.46 8.36 7.07
N ILE A 80 1.29 7.85 7.46
CA ILE A 80 1.14 7.21 8.78
C ILE A 80 1.88 5.87 8.84
N GLY A 81 1.82 5.08 7.76
CA GLY A 81 2.54 3.82 7.66
C GLY A 81 4.04 4.01 7.78
N LEU A 82 4.63 4.93 7.02
CA LEU A 82 6.08 5.22 7.09
C LEU A 82 6.50 5.72 8.47
N ALA A 83 5.68 6.54 9.13
CA ALA A 83 5.96 6.99 10.49
C ALA A 83 5.99 5.81 11.48
N LEU A 84 5.04 4.88 11.37
CA LEU A 84 4.96 3.70 12.23
C LEU A 84 6.03 2.66 11.89
N ASP A 85 6.39 2.50 10.61
CA ASP A 85 7.51 1.64 10.21
C ASP A 85 8.86 2.20 10.66
N THR A 86 9.01 3.53 10.69
CA THR A 86 10.21 4.16 11.28
C THR A 86 10.34 3.76 12.76
N PHE A 87 9.25 3.78 13.51
CA PHE A 87 9.23 3.28 14.89
C PHE A 87 9.53 1.78 14.95
N SER A 88 8.90 0.98 14.09
CA SER A 88 9.08 -0.48 14.05
C SER A 88 10.53 -0.88 13.77
N LEU A 89 11.19 -0.17 12.85
CA LEU A 89 12.59 -0.38 12.50
C LEU A 89 13.54 0.13 13.58
N SER A 90 13.23 1.28 14.21
CA SER A 90 14.03 1.81 15.32
C SER A 90 14.05 0.84 16.51
N PHE A 91 12.97 0.10 16.71
CA PHE A 91 12.82 -0.91 17.76
C PHE A 91 12.76 -2.34 17.19
N HIS A 92 13.42 -2.60 16.05
CA HIS A 92 13.28 -3.89 15.33
C HIS A 92 13.63 -5.10 16.20
N GLN A 93 14.56 -4.99 17.15
CA GLN A 93 14.91 -6.09 18.05
C GLN A 93 13.75 -6.48 18.98
N PHE A 94 12.88 -5.53 19.32
CA PHE A 94 11.70 -5.76 20.16
C PHE A 94 10.48 -6.14 19.33
N ILE A 95 10.30 -5.52 18.16
CA ILE A 95 9.13 -5.75 17.30
C ILE A 95 9.30 -7.02 16.47
N PHE A 96 10.50 -7.28 15.96
CA PHE A 96 10.85 -8.43 15.12
C PHE A 96 11.97 -9.26 15.77
N PRO A 97 11.74 -9.86 16.94
CA PRO A 97 12.80 -10.57 17.68
C PRO A 97 13.38 -11.77 16.93
N ASN A 98 12.63 -12.31 15.96
CA ASN A 98 13.03 -13.49 15.17
C ASN A 98 13.73 -13.12 13.85
N LEU A 99 13.88 -11.82 13.52
CA LEU A 99 14.55 -11.41 12.28
C LEU A 99 16.02 -11.12 12.52
N ALA A 100 16.88 -11.81 11.76
CA ALA A 100 18.30 -11.48 11.69
C ALA A 100 18.53 -10.17 10.92
N GLU A 101 19.64 -9.48 11.19
CA GLU A 101 20.02 -8.21 10.54
C GLU A 101 19.87 -8.22 8.99
N PRO A 102 20.33 -9.26 8.26
CA PRO A 102 20.13 -9.31 6.81
C PRO A 102 18.65 -9.38 6.40
N GLN A 103 17.80 -10.00 7.21
CA GLN A 103 16.36 -10.08 6.95
C GLN A 103 15.67 -8.74 7.21
N VAL A 104 16.18 -7.93 8.14
CA VAL A 104 15.71 -6.54 8.34
C VAL A 104 16.01 -5.71 7.08
N ILE A 105 17.17 -5.90 6.44
CA ILE A 105 17.48 -5.27 5.15
C ILE A 105 16.52 -5.76 4.05
N ALA A 106 16.19 -7.06 4.04
CA ALA A 106 15.22 -7.59 3.09
C ALA A 106 13.81 -7.01 3.30
N PHE A 107 13.41 -6.83 4.56
CA PHE A 107 12.16 -6.18 4.93
C PHE A 107 12.13 -4.73 4.44
N THR A 108 13.21 -3.96 4.63
CA THR A 108 13.25 -2.56 4.18
C THR A 108 13.26 -2.41 2.66
N ALA A 109 13.88 -3.35 1.95
CA ALA A 109 13.80 -3.44 0.50
C ALA A 109 12.36 -3.69 0.04
N TRP A 110 11.67 -4.69 0.61
CA TRP A 110 10.26 -4.94 0.32
C TRP A 110 9.38 -3.72 0.64
N MET A 111 9.56 -3.12 1.82
CA MET A 111 8.82 -1.95 2.29
C MET A 111 8.90 -0.78 1.30
N SER A 112 10.08 -0.55 0.72
CA SER A 112 10.28 0.50 -0.29
C SER A 112 9.36 0.30 -1.51
N PHE A 113 9.25 -0.94 -2.01
CA PHE A 113 8.31 -1.28 -3.09
C PHE A 113 6.85 -1.22 -2.62
N ALA A 114 6.56 -1.68 -1.40
CA ALA A 114 5.21 -1.68 -0.84
C ALA A 114 4.63 -0.25 -0.81
N TYR A 115 5.40 0.74 -0.34
CA TYR A 115 4.94 2.13 -0.32
C TYR A 115 4.85 2.77 -1.70
N ALA A 116 5.74 2.41 -2.64
CA ALA A 116 5.60 2.84 -4.03
C ALA A 116 4.27 2.34 -4.62
N LEU A 117 3.91 1.08 -4.37
CA LEU A 117 2.61 0.52 -4.76
C LEU A 117 1.45 1.18 -4.01
N TYR A 118 1.61 1.49 -2.72
CA TYR A 118 0.59 2.13 -1.90
C TYR A 118 0.29 3.55 -2.38
N LEU A 119 1.24 4.25 -2.98
CA LEU A 119 0.97 5.51 -3.66
C LEU A 119 0.40 5.30 -5.07
N PHE A 120 1.00 4.38 -5.84
CA PHE A 120 0.70 4.20 -7.26
C PHE A 120 -0.71 3.64 -7.50
N ILE A 121 -1.11 2.58 -6.78
CA ILE A 121 -2.38 1.87 -7.01
C ILE A 121 -3.58 2.81 -6.76
N PRO A 122 -3.67 3.52 -5.62
CA PRO A 122 -4.78 4.44 -5.40
C PRO A 122 -4.75 5.65 -6.36
N ALA A 123 -3.57 6.15 -6.72
CA ALA A 123 -3.45 7.21 -7.72
C ALA A 123 -3.99 6.77 -9.09
N PHE A 124 -3.62 5.56 -9.53
CA PHE A 124 -4.09 4.97 -10.78
C PHE A 124 -5.61 4.77 -10.79
N ILE A 125 -6.18 4.20 -9.72
CA ILE A 125 -7.64 4.05 -9.57
C ILE A 125 -8.33 5.42 -9.63
N ASN A 126 -7.76 6.42 -8.95
CA ASN A 126 -8.31 7.77 -8.93
C ASN A 126 -8.33 8.40 -10.32
N GLN A 127 -7.23 8.27 -11.07
CA GLN A 127 -7.14 8.78 -12.45
C GLN A 127 -8.18 8.11 -13.36
N LYS A 128 -8.33 6.79 -13.28
CA LYS A 128 -9.33 6.04 -14.07
C LYS A 128 -10.75 6.52 -13.77
N ARG A 129 -11.08 6.74 -12.49
CA ARG A 129 -12.39 7.25 -12.04
C ARG A 129 -12.65 8.68 -12.55
N ASN A 130 -11.63 9.54 -12.52
CA ASN A 130 -11.75 10.92 -12.98
C ASN A 130 -11.88 11.01 -14.52
N LYS A 131 -11.18 10.13 -15.27
CA LYS A 131 -11.34 10.04 -16.73
C LYS A 131 -12.76 9.62 -17.12
N SER A 132 -13.30 8.58 -16.49
CA SER A 132 -14.67 8.12 -16.73
C SER A 132 -15.73 9.19 -16.42
N LYS A 133 -15.54 9.96 -15.33
CA LYS A 133 -16.42 11.11 -15.03
C LYS A 133 -16.35 12.23 -16.08
N ARG A 134 -15.17 12.50 -16.65
CA ARG A 134 -15.00 13.50 -17.71
C ARG A 134 -15.68 13.08 -19.02
N GLU A 135 -15.53 11.81 -19.42
CA GLU A 135 -16.20 11.26 -20.62
C GLU A 135 -17.73 11.31 -20.50
N TYR A 136 -18.30 11.05 -19.32
CA TYR A 136 -19.75 11.16 -19.10
C TYR A 136 -20.26 12.61 -19.09
N LYS A 137 -19.39 13.59 -18.79
CA LYS A 137 -19.76 15.01 -18.76
C LYS A 137 -19.75 15.66 -20.15
N VAL A 138 -19.19 15.00 -21.16
CA VAL A 138 -19.31 15.39 -22.57
C VAL A 138 -20.62 14.79 -23.10
N PRO A 139 -21.62 15.61 -23.48
CA PRO A 139 -22.88 15.09 -24.01
C PRO A 139 -22.59 14.22 -25.24
N ARG A 140 -23.08 12.98 -25.25
CA ARG A 140 -22.83 11.99 -26.31
C ARG A 140 -23.31 12.50 -27.69
N ASP A 141 -24.26 13.42 -27.65
CA ASP A 141 -24.86 14.21 -28.72
C ASP A 141 -23.91 15.23 -29.38
N GLN A 142 -22.83 15.67 -28.72
CA GLN A 142 -21.82 16.54 -29.34
C GLN A 142 -20.74 15.79 -30.13
N ILE A 143 -20.71 14.45 -30.06
CA ILE A 143 -19.69 13.63 -30.74
C ILE A 143 -20.11 13.29 -32.19
N PHE A 144 -21.42 13.30 -32.49
CA PHE A 144 -21.96 12.93 -33.81
C PHE A 144 -22.27 14.11 -34.73
N LEU A 145 -21.92 15.34 -34.35
CA LEU A 145 -22.14 16.56 -35.14
C LEU A 145 -20.87 17.06 -35.86
N LYS A 146 -19.86 16.20 -36.03
CA LYS A 146 -18.66 16.51 -36.84
C LYS A 146 -18.52 15.54 -37.99
#